data_AF-A0A3A6QJJ7-F1
#
_entry.id   AF-A0A3A6QJJ7-F1
#
_cell.length_a   1.000
_cell.length_b   1.000
_cell.length_c   1.000
_cell.angle_alpha   90.00
_cell.angle_beta   90.00
_cell.angle_gamma   90.00
#
_symmetry.space_group_name_H-M   'P 1'
#
loop_
_entity.id
_entity.type
_entity.pdbx_description
1 polymer ?
#
loop_
_entity_poly.entity_id
_entity_poly.type
_entity_poly.pdbx_seq_one_letter_code
_entity_poly.pdbx_strand_id
1 'polypeptide(L)'
;MNHVPDDAVDAIDAFGEGILYGAPPPVSERLRSDLRLRIAAPDGGRSAPCRFETEHARAPETLRERGSFVRTIVDGIDDRLAAWGIQTPETYRHAATVDGTHRYEGTLEW
;
A
#
# COMPACT_ATOMS: atom_id res chain seq x y z
N MET A 1 1.19 19.24 4.41
CA MET A 1 0.27 18.18 3.95
C MET A 1 0.99 17.46 2.83
N ASN A 2 1.47 16.23 3.06
CA ASN A 2 2.14 15.48 1.99
C ASN A 2 1.05 14.82 1.16
N HIS A 3 1.07 15.11 -0.15
CA HIS A 3 0.06 14.68 -1.10
C HIS A 3 0.33 13.23 -1.50
N VAL A 4 -0.68 12.35 -1.38
CA VAL A 4 -0.69 11.06 -2.08
C VAL A 4 -0.89 11.38 -3.57
N PRO A 5 -0.08 10.86 -4.50
CA PRO A 5 -0.25 11.17 -5.92
C PRO A 5 -1.67 10.83 -6.43
N ASP A 6 -2.21 11.66 -7.32
CA ASP A 6 -3.57 11.47 -7.85
C ASP A 6 -3.73 10.09 -8.52
N ASP A 7 -2.75 9.65 -9.30
CA ASP A 7 -2.74 8.31 -9.92
C ASP A 7 -2.90 7.18 -8.88
N ALA A 8 -2.33 7.36 -7.67
CA ALA A 8 -2.47 6.39 -6.59
C ALA A 8 -3.86 6.42 -5.95
N VAL A 9 -4.48 7.60 -5.86
CA VAL A 9 -5.86 7.75 -5.40
C VAL A 9 -6.81 7.10 -6.41
N ASP A 10 -6.66 7.40 -7.69
CA ASP A 10 -7.48 6.86 -8.77
C ASP A 10 -7.39 5.33 -8.84
N ALA A 11 -6.18 4.77 -8.69
CA ALA A 11 -5.99 3.32 -8.67
C ALA A 11 -6.62 2.64 -7.44
N ILE A 12 -6.56 3.28 -6.26
CA ILE A 12 -7.24 2.78 -5.06
C ILE A 12 -8.76 2.86 -5.23
N ASP A 13 -9.26 3.91 -5.89
CA ASP A 13 -10.68 4.04 -6.19
C ASP A 13 -11.18 2.97 -7.14
N ALA A 14 -10.42 2.69 -8.20
CA ALA A 14 -10.72 1.59 -9.10
C ALA A 14 -10.67 0.22 -8.37
N PHE A 15 -9.72 0.03 -7.45
CA PHE A 15 -9.66 -1.16 -6.60
C PHE A 15 -10.91 -1.29 -5.71
N GLY A 16 -11.26 -0.23 -4.98
CA GLY A 16 -12.43 -0.20 -4.10
C GLY A 16 -13.75 -0.37 -4.85
N GLU A 17 -13.92 0.30 -5.99
CA GLU A 17 -15.06 0.12 -6.87
C GLU A 17 -15.13 -1.32 -7.40
N GLY A 18 -14.00 -1.87 -7.85
CA GLY A 18 -13.95 -3.23 -8.37
C GLY A 18 -14.26 -4.31 -7.33
N ILE A 19 -14.06 -4.05 -6.03
CA ILE A 19 -14.53 -4.93 -4.94
C ILE A 19 -16.06 -5.08 -5.00
N LEU A 20 -16.80 -3.99 -5.23
CA LEU A 20 -18.27 -4.00 -5.30
C LEU A 20 -18.79 -4.88 -6.44
N TYR A 21 -18.00 -4.99 -7.51
CA TYR A 21 -18.31 -5.80 -8.69
C TYR A 21 -17.63 -7.18 -8.67
N GLY A 22 -16.89 -7.51 -7.61
CA GLY A 22 -16.18 -8.79 -7.46
C GLY A 22 -14.98 -8.97 -8.39
N ALA A 23 -14.47 -7.90 -8.99
CA ALA A 23 -13.33 -7.92 -9.90
C ALA A 23 -12.38 -6.71 -9.67
N PRO A 24 -11.81 -6.54 -8.48
CA PRO A 24 -10.90 -5.43 -8.20
C PRO A 24 -9.60 -5.55 -9.00
N PRO A 25 -9.23 -4.52 -9.79
CA PRO A 25 -7.96 -4.52 -10.53
C PRO A 25 -6.77 -4.40 -9.56
N PRO A 26 -5.62 -5.03 -9.84
CA PRO A 26 -4.43 -4.86 -9.00
C PRO A 26 -3.92 -3.41 -9.04
N VAL A 27 -3.34 -2.94 -7.94
CA VAL A 27 -2.74 -1.59 -7.82
C VAL A 27 -1.23 -1.68 -7.95
N SER A 28 -0.63 -0.79 -8.74
CA SER A 28 0.81 -0.77 -8.99
C SER A 28 1.34 0.65 -9.16
N GLU A 29 1.41 1.39 -8.06
CA GLU A 29 1.60 2.84 -8.12
C GLU A 29 2.92 3.30 -7.52
N ARG A 30 3.48 4.35 -8.13
CA ARG A 30 4.69 5.00 -7.61
C ARG A 30 4.29 6.22 -6.79
N LEU A 31 4.44 6.11 -5.48
CA LEU A 31 4.10 7.17 -4.53
C LEU A 31 5.19 8.24 -4.43
N ARG A 32 6.45 7.82 -4.62
CA ARG A 32 7.64 8.68 -4.67
C ARG A 32 8.74 7.98 -5.46
N SER A 33 9.84 8.68 -5.75
CA SER A 33 11.02 8.10 -6.44
C SER A 33 11.51 6.80 -5.82
N ASP A 34 11.42 6.66 -4.50
CA ASP A 34 11.91 5.53 -3.69
C ASP A 34 10.80 4.79 -2.93
N LEU A 35 9.51 5.02 -3.27
CA LEU A 35 8.38 4.39 -2.61
C LEU A 35 7.32 3.98 -3.62
N ARG A 36 6.97 2.69 -3.63
CA ARG A 36 5.94 2.10 -4.50
C ARG A 36 4.93 1.33 -3.68
N LEU A 37 3.69 1.31 -4.14
CA LEU A 37 2.58 0.53 -3.60
C LEU A 37 2.20 -0.59 -4.58
N ARG A 38 1.95 -1.77 -4.04
CA ARG A 38 1.43 -2.93 -4.75
C ARG A 38 0.26 -3.51 -3.97
N ILE A 39 -0.90 -3.64 -4.60
CA ILE A 39 -2.02 -4.41 -4.06
C ILE A 39 -2.32 -5.50 -5.09
N ALA A 40 -2.18 -6.75 -4.69
CA ALA A 40 -2.48 -7.86 -5.59
C ALA A 40 -4.01 -8.02 -5.74
N ALA A 41 -4.43 -8.57 -6.88
CA ALA A 41 -5.81 -9.00 -7.04
C ALA A 41 -6.14 -10.09 -5.98
N PRO A 42 -7.32 -10.06 -5.36
CA PRO A 42 -7.75 -11.07 -4.41
C PRO A 42 -7.96 -12.41 -5.10
N ASP A 43 -7.51 -13.49 -4.46
CA ASP A 43 -7.69 -14.85 -4.94
C ASP A 43 -8.90 -15.50 -4.25
N GLY A 44 -10.11 -15.13 -4.70
CA GLY A 44 -11.35 -15.78 -4.27
C GLY A 44 -11.84 -15.46 -2.86
N GLY A 45 -11.33 -14.39 -2.22
CA GLY A 45 -11.68 -13.99 -0.86
C GLY A 45 -11.92 -12.50 -0.68
N ARG A 46 -12.12 -12.09 0.57
CA ARG A 46 -12.31 -10.71 1.04
C ARG A 46 -11.01 -10.09 1.55
N SER A 47 -9.91 -10.45 0.90
CA SER A 47 -8.58 -10.00 1.31
C SER A 47 -7.64 -9.89 0.13
N ALA A 48 -6.75 -8.90 0.18
CA ALA A 48 -5.68 -8.74 -0.81
C ALA A 48 -4.32 -8.53 -0.12
N PRO A 49 -3.25 -9.19 -0.60
CA PRO A 49 -1.89 -8.83 -0.23
C PRO A 49 -1.58 -7.39 -0.62
N CYS A 50 -1.05 -6.62 0.32
CA CYS A 50 -0.56 -5.26 0.11
C CYS A 50 0.93 -5.20 0.45
N ARG A 51 1.69 -4.55 -0.43
CA ARG A 51 3.14 -4.39 -0.27
C ARG A 51 3.58 -2.99 -0.65
N PHE A 52 4.44 -2.44 0.20
CA PHE A 52 5.24 -1.28 -0.14
C PHE A 52 6.68 -1.69 -0.44
N GLU A 53 7.26 -1.03 -1.42
CA GLU A 53 8.64 -1.25 -1.86
C GLU A 53 9.42 0.05 -1.72
N THR A 54 10.60 -0.02 -1.11
CA THR A 54 11.45 1.15 -0.92
C THR A 54 12.93 0.87 -1.13
N GLU A 55 13.60 1.77 -1.84
CA GLU A 55 15.02 1.72 -2.13
C GLU A 55 15.77 2.66 -1.17
N HIS A 56 16.36 2.12 -0.11
CA HIS A 56 17.04 2.91 0.91
C HIS A 56 18.18 2.12 1.57
N ALA A 57 19.14 2.80 2.21
CA ALA A 57 20.21 2.14 2.96
C ALA A 57 19.77 1.52 4.30
N ARG A 58 18.53 1.73 4.75
CA ARG A 58 18.03 1.30 6.06
C ARG A 58 16.68 0.61 5.91
N ALA A 59 16.52 -0.48 6.66
CA ALA A 59 15.29 -1.24 6.78
C ALA A 59 14.82 -1.35 8.25
N PRO A 60 14.22 -0.32 8.85
CA PRO A 60 13.44 -0.49 10.08
C PRO A 60 12.40 -1.60 9.97
N GLU A 61 12.00 -2.13 11.12
CA GLU A 61 11.07 -3.27 11.23
C GLU A 61 9.70 -2.94 10.65
N THR A 62 9.24 -1.68 10.76
CA THR A 62 7.99 -1.22 10.14
C THR A 62 8.21 -0.12 9.12
N LEU A 63 7.27 0.00 8.18
CA LEU A 63 7.35 1.02 7.13
C LEU A 63 7.30 2.45 7.70
N ARG A 64 6.47 2.67 8.73
CA ARG A 64 6.22 4.00 9.33
C ARG A 64 7.42 4.54 10.12
N GLU A 65 8.27 3.65 10.65
CA GLU A 65 9.53 4.02 11.32
C GLU A 65 10.59 4.59 10.37
N ARG A 66 10.39 4.50 9.05
CA ARG A 66 11.30 5.10 8.06
C ARG A 66 11.47 6.60 8.25
N GLY A 67 10.39 7.30 8.60
CA GLY A 67 10.40 8.75 8.75
C GLY A 67 9.03 9.38 8.49
N SER A 68 8.90 10.64 8.90
CA SER A 68 7.65 11.40 8.88
C SER A 68 7.02 11.48 7.48
N PHE A 69 7.81 11.61 6.42
CA PHE A 69 7.30 11.74 5.06
C PHE A 69 6.63 10.45 4.57
N VAL A 70 7.30 9.30 4.74
CA VAL A 70 6.75 7.99 4.38
C VAL A 70 5.52 7.69 5.22
N ARG A 71 5.57 7.98 6.53
CA ARG A 71 4.42 7.83 7.42
C ARG A 71 3.19 8.59 6.88
N THR A 72 3.32 9.88 6.55
CA THR A 72 2.18 10.66 6.04
C THR A 72 1.61 10.12 4.73
N ILE A 73 2.46 9.63 3.81
CA ILE A 73 1.98 9.00 2.58
C ILE A 73 1.20 7.72 2.90
N VAL A 74 1.77 6.84 3.72
CA VAL A 74 1.13 5.56 4.09
C VAL A 74 -0.18 5.80 4.82
N ASP A 75 -0.22 6.79 5.72
CA ASP A 75 -1.46 7.17 6.41
C ASP A 75 -2.52 7.69 5.41
N GLY A 76 -2.13 8.49 4.41
CA GLY A 76 -3.06 8.92 3.37
C GLY A 76 -3.56 7.79 2.46
N ILE A 77 -2.73 6.79 2.18
CA ILE A 77 -3.14 5.58 1.46
C ILE A 77 -4.14 4.78 2.30
N ASP A 78 -3.83 4.57 3.58
CA ASP A 78 -4.69 3.84 4.50
C ASP A 78 -6.04 4.57 4.70
N ASP A 79 -6.03 5.90 4.84
CA ASP A 79 -7.25 6.71 4.91
C ASP A 79 -8.11 6.56 3.65
N ARG A 80 -7.48 6.51 2.46
CA ARG A 80 -8.23 6.31 1.20
C ARG A 80 -8.81 4.91 1.08
N LEU A 81 -8.06 3.87 1.47
CA LEU A 81 -8.56 2.50 1.53
C LEU A 81 -9.72 2.38 2.53
N ALA A 82 -9.59 3.00 3.71
CA ALA A 82 -10.62 3.01 4.75
C ALA A 82 -11.91 3.70 4.30
N ALA A 83 -11.84 4.70 3.41
CA ALA A 83 -13.01 5.34 2.83
C ALA A 83 -13.88 4.37 1.98
N TRP A 84 -13.27 3.29 1.48
CA TRP A 84 -13.96 2.19 0.80
C TRP A 84 -14.38 1.05 1.74
N GLY A 85 -14.19 1.20 3.06
CA GLY A 85 -14.44 0.16 4.04
C GLY A 85 -13.36 -0.93 4.10
N ILE A 86 -12.22 -0.72 3.43
CA ILE A 86 -11.10 -1.66 3.44
C ILE A 86 -10.29 -1.45 4.72
N GLN A 87 -10.12 -2.51 5.49
CA GLN A 87 -9.28 -2.52 6.68
C GLN A 87 -7.81 -2.70 6.27
N THR A 88 -6.96 -1.81 6.77
CA THR A 88 -5.51 -1.88 6.59
C THR A 88 -4.85 -2.58 7.79
N PRO A 89 -3.67 -3.20 7.61
CA PRO A 89 -2.94 -3.79 8.72
C PRO A 89 -2.46 -2.70 9.69
N GLU A 90 -2.42 -3.01 10.99
CA GLU A 90 -1.87 -2.10 12.01
C GLU A 90 -0.45 -1.63 11.67
N THR A 91 0.33 -2.52 11.06
CA THR A 91 1.65 -2.17 10.54
C THR A 91 2.04 -3.01 9.32
N TYR A 92 2.69 -2.35 8.37
CA TYR A 92 3.38 -3.00 7.26
C TYR A 92 4.78 -3.37 7.74
N ARG A 93 5.06 -4.67 7.88
CA ARG A 93 6.32 -5.19 8.44
C ARG A 93 7.32 -5.48 7.34
N HIS A 94 8.59 -5.23 7.63
CA HIS A 94 9.69 -5.64 6.75
C HIS A 94 9.64 -7.16 6.58
N ALA A 95 9.48 -7.60 5.33
CA ALA A 95 9.38 -9.02 4.98
C ALA A 95 10.67 -9.51 4.29
N ALA A 96 11.26 -8.67 3.44
CA ALA A 96 12.45 -9.04 2.68
C ALA A 96 13.20 -7.81 2.14
N THR A 97 14.45 -8.03 1.76
CA THR A 97 15.22 -7.11 0.92
C THR A 97 15.67 -7.87 -0.32
N VAL A 98 15.29 -7.37 -1.50
CA VAL A 98 15.62 -8.00 -2.79
C VAL A 98 16.27 -6.94 -3.66
N ASP A 99 17.51 -7.16 -4.10
CA ASP A 99 18.27 -6.23 -4.95
C ASP A 99 18.30 -4.80 -4.42
N GLY A 100 18.47 -4.63 -3.11
CA GLY A 100 18.48 -3.31 -2.45
C GLY A 100 17.10 -2.67 -2.24
N THR A 101 16.03 -3.33 -2.68
CA THR A 101 14.65 -2.92 -2.44
C THR A 101 14.08 -3.63 -1.21
N HIS A 102 13.70 -2.87 -0.21
CA HIS A 102 13.02 -3.37 0.98
C HIS A 102 11.52 -3.53 0.73
N ARG A 103 10.97 -4.67 1.12
CA ARG A 103 9.57 -5.03 0.99
C ARG A 103 8.89 -4.97 2.36
N TYR A 104 7.80 -4.23 2.43
CA TYR A 104 6.97 -4.09 3.61
C TYR A 104 5.59 -4.63 3.30
N GLU A 105 5.17 -5.69 3.98
CA GLU A 105 3.98 -6.44 3.61
C GLU A 105 2.92 -6.38 4.69
N GLY A 106 1.67 -6.53 4.24
CA GLY A 106 0.50 -6.70 5.09
C GLY A 106 -0.69 -7.17 4.26
N THR A 107 -1.84 -7.30 4.91
CA THR A 107 -3.06 -7.83 4.30
C THR A 107 -4.18 -6.82 4.46
N LEU A 108 -4.87 -6.53 3.37
CA LEU A 108 -6.10 -5.74 3.35
C LEU A 108 -7.31 -6.67 3.46
N GLU A 109 -8.39 -6.22 4.11
CA GLU A 109 -9.62 -7.00 4.33
C GLU A 109 -10.89 -6.15 4.14
N TRP A 110 -12.02 -6.73 3.71
CA TRP A 110 -13.30 -6.00 3.46
C TRP A 110 -14.61 -6.81 3.54
#